data_AF-A0A943B0R1-F1
#
_entry.id   AF-A0A943B0R1-F1
#
_cell.length_a   1.000
_cell.length_b   1.000
_cell.length_c   1.000
_cell.angle_alpha   90.00
_cell.angle_beta   90.00
_cell.angle_gamma   90.00
#
_symmetry.space_group_name_H-M   'P 1'
#
loop_
_entity.id
_entity.type
_entity.pdbx_description
1 polymer ?
#
loop_
_entity_poly.entity_id
_entity_poly.type
_entity_poly.pdbx_seq_one_letter_code
_entity_poly.pdbx_strand_id
1 'polypeptide(L)'
;MRKTSKDILDEDVGQLVEVALADLKRIGVHHSYLEELEDPLIVEAALVYTKANFGNPENHNELMASYDMICTKIKGGGYHRSRS
;
A
#
# COMPACT_ATOMS: atom_id res chain seq x y z
N MET A 1 -30.56 -5.54 2.88
CA MET A 1 -29.82 -6.13 1.74
C MET A 1 -28.68 -6.96 2.33
N ARG A 2 -28.48 -8.22 1.91
CA ARG A 2 -27.37 -9.07 2.38
C ARG A 2 -26.14 -8.71 1.54
N LYS A 3 -25.06 -8.23 2.17
CA LYS A 3 -23.74 -8.15 1.52
C LYS A 3 -23.26 -9.58 1.25
N THR A 4 -22.73 -9.85 0.07
CA THR A 4 -22.19 -11.16 -0.29
C THR A 4 -20.74 -11.28 0.17
N SER A 5 -20.22 -12.50 0.31
CA SER A 5 -18.82 -12.71 0.74
C SER A 5 -17.81 -12.01 -0.17
N LYS A 6 -18.10 -11.89 -1.47
CA LYS A 6 -17.24 -11.14 -2.41
C LYS A 6 -17.15 -9.66 -2.06
N ASP A 7 -18.28 -9.04 -1.73
CA ASP A 7 -18.33 -7.61 -1.36
C ASP A 7 -17.53 -7.33 -0.09
N ILE A 8 -17.56 -8.27 0.88
CA ILE A 8 -16.78 -8.16 2.13
C ILE A 8 -15.29 -8.27 1.84
N LEU A 9 -14.88 -9.18 0.96
CA LEU A 9 -13.47 -9.33 0.58
C LEU A 9 -12.95 -8.10 -0.18
N ASP A 10 -13.78 -7.50 -1.05
CA ASP A 10 -13.44 -6.27 -1.75
C ASP A 10 -13.32 -5.08 -0.77
N GLU A 11 -14.16 -5.02 0.27
CA GLU A 11 -14.07 -4.04 1.36
C GLU A 11 -12.78 -4.21 2.19
N ASP A 12 -12.43 -5.44 2.58
CA ASP A 12 -11.20 -5.74 3.32
C ASP A 12 -9.95 -5.36 2.52
N VAL A 13 -9.93 -5.68 1.22
CA VAL A 13 -8.85 -5.28 0.29
C VAL A 13 -8.75 -3.76 0.21
N GLY A 14 -9.88 -3.06 0.06
CA GLY A 14 -9.91 -1.60 0.04
C GLY A 14 -9.33 -0.98 1.32
N GLN A 15 -9.70 -1.52 2.48
CA GLN A 15 -9.19 -1.05 3.78
C GLN A 15 -7.68 -1.28 3.91
N LEU A 16 -7.16 -2.41 3.44
CA LEU A 16 -5.71 -2.68 3.47
C LEU A 16 -4.93 -1.73 2.56
N VAL A 17 -5.48 -1.36 1.40
CA VAL A 17 -4.92 -0.33 0.53
C VAL A 17 -4.87 1.02 1.27
N GLU A 18 -5.96 1.42 1.94
CA GLU A 18 -5.98 2.66 2.72
C GLU A 18 -4.94 2.68 3.84
N VAL A 19 -4.74 1.55 4.53
CA VAL A 19 -3.68 1.42 5.56
C VAL A 19 -2.30 1.59 4.95
N ALA A 20 -2.04 0.96 3.79
CA ALA A 20 -0.76 1.11 3.11
C ALA A 20 -0.48 2.56 2.72
N LEU A 21 -1.47 3.27 2.16
CA LEU A 21 -1.34 4.68 1.78
C LEU A 21 -1.17 5.60 3.01
N ALA A 22 -1.87 5.32 4.11
CA ALA A 22 -1.69 6.02 5.37
C ALA A 22 -0.26 5.84 5.92
N ASP A 23 0.31 4.65 5.77
CA ASP A 23 1.69 4.38 6.18
C ASP A 23 2.71 5.13 5.31
N LEU A 24 2.51 5.14 3.99
CA LEU A 24 3.31 5.94 3.06
C LEU A 24 3.26 7.44 3.40
N LYS A 25 2.08 7.96 3.73
CA LYS A 25 1.92 9.33 4.20
C LYS A 25 2.68 9.57 5.51
N ARG A 26 2.59 8.64 6.47
CA ARG A 26 3.28 8.72 7.77
C ARG A 26 4.81 8.76 7.62
N ILE A 27 5.36 8.08 6.61
CA ILE A 27 6.80 8.12 6.34
C ILE A 27 7.25 9.30 5.47
N GLY A 28 6.34 10.23 5.15
CA GLY A 28 6.66 11.50 4.52
C GLY A 28 6.45 11.57 3.01
N VAL A 29 5.71 10.64 2.40
CA VAL A 29 5.31 10.75 0.99
C VAL A 29 4.34 11.91 0.81
N HIS A 30 4.60 12.76 -0.17
CA HIS A 30 3.76 13.90 -0.51
C HIS A 30 2.41 13.45 -1.11
N HIS A 31 1.32 14.13 -0.75
CA HIS A 31 -0.05 13.74 -1.10
C HIS A 31 -0.29 13.59 -2.61
N SER A 32 0.40 14.37 -3.45
CA SER A 32 0.33 14.26 -4.91
C SER A 32 0.67 12.87 -5.48
N TYR A 33 1.39 12.05 -4.72
CA TYR A 33 1.67 10.65 -5.09
C TYR A 33 0.58 9.67 -4.64
N LEU A 34 -0.25 10.06 -3.66
CA LEU A 34 -1.22 9.19 -3.00
C LEU A 34 -2.65 9.40 -3.51
N GLU A 35 -2.93 10.52 -4.17
CA GLU A 35 -4.27 10.85 -4.68
C GLU A 35 -4.57 10.19 -6.03
N GLU A 36 -3.62 10.19 -6.97
CA GLU A 36 -3.81 9.66 -8.32
C GLU A 36 -3.22 8.25 -8.52
N LEU A 37 -2.45 7.74 -7.55
CA LEU A 37 -1.85 6.39 -7.53
C LEU A 37 -1.23 5.94 -8.87
N GLU A 38 -0.54 6.83 -9.58
CA GLU A 38 0.08 6.49 -10.87
C GLU A 38 1.56 6.12 -10.75
N ASP A 39 2.20 6.44 -9.62
CA ASP A 39 3.61 6.13 -9.40
C ASP A 39 3.80 4.63 -9.16
N PRO A 40 4.62 3.92 -9.97
CA PRO A 40 4.76 2.48 -9.86
C PRO A 40 5.26 1.97 -8.51
N LEU A 41 6.11 2.73 -7.80
CA LEU A 41 6.60 2.32 -6.48
C LEU A 41 5.54 2.49 -5.40
N ILE A 42 4.67 3.51 -5.52
CA ILE A 42 3.54 3.71 -4.62
C ILE A 42 2.49 2.62 -4.80
N VAL A 43 2.16 2.30 -6.06
CA VAL A 43 1.24 1.21 -6.40
C VAL A 43 1.78 -0.13 -5.89
N GLU A 44 3.05 -0.43 -6.15
CA GLU A 44 3.66 -1.67 -5.69
C GLU A 44 3.67 -1.77 -4.16
N ALA A 45 3.96 -0.68 -3.44
CA ALA A 45 3.89 -0.66 -1.98
C ALA A 45 2.50 -1.02 -1.47
N ALA A 46 1.44 -0.43 -2.05
CA ALA A 46 0.06 -0.72 -1.67
C ALA A 46 -0.33 -2.18 -1.97
N LEU A 47 0.06 -2.70 -3.14
CA LEU A 47 -0.21 -4.08 -3.54
C LEU A 47 0.51 -5.10 -2.65
N VAL A 48 1.80 -4.88 -2.37
CA VAL A 48 2.60 -5.79 -1.53
C VAL A 48 2.07 -5.80 -0.10
N TYR A 49 1.76 -4.63 0.48
CA TYR A 49 1.17 -4.55 1.81
C TYR A 49 -0.17 -5.29 1.88
N THR A 50 -1.04 -5.06 0.90
CA THR A 50 -2.35 -5.72 0.82
C THR A 50 -2.19 -7.23 0.71
N LYS A 51 -1.31 -7.72 -0.18
CA LYS A 51 -1.00 -9.15 -0.32
C LYS A 51 -0.47 -9.74 0.99
N ALA A 52 0.40 -9.03 1.70
CA ALA A 52 0.98 -9.51 2.95
C ALA A 52 -0.06 -9.67 4.05
N ASN A 53 -1.09 -8.83 4.08
CA ASN A 53 -2.02 -8.74 5.20
C ASN A 53 -3.40 -9.33 4.90
N PHE A 54 -3.72 -9.60 3.62
CA PHE A 54 -4.98 -10.22 3.24
C PHE A 54 -4.92 -11.74 3.39
N GLY A 55 -5.82 -12.31 4.19
CA GLY A 55 -6.01 -13.76 4.27
C GLY A 55 -4.86 -14.56 4.92
N ASN A 56 -3.92 -13.88 5.60
CA ASN A 56 -2.78 -14.48 6.30
C ASN A 56 -1.96 -15.46 5.43
N PRO A 57 -1.26 -14.96 4.39
CA PRO A 57 -0.54 -15.82 3.47
C PRO A 57 0.71 -16.45 4.10
N GLU A 58 1.12 -17.63 3.62
CA GLU A 58 2.30 -18.34 4.15
C GLU A 58 3.60 -17.51 4.04
N ASN A 59 3.69 -16.68 2.99
CA ASN A 59 4.83 -15.80 2.72
C ASN A 59 4.69 -14.40 3.33
N HIS A 60 3.85 -14.21 4.36
CA HIS A 60 3.64 -12.92 5.03
C HIS A 60 4.95 -12.17 5.33
N ASN A 61 5.92 -12.86 5.95
CA ASN A 61 7.19 -12.24 6.35
C ASN A 61 8.02 -11.77 5.15
N GLU A 62 8.00 -12.51 4.04
CA GLU A 62 8.76 -12.19 2.82
C GLU A 62 8.12 -11.02 2.07
N LEU A 63 6.78 -10.95 2.09
CA LEU A 63 6.02 -9.83 1.55
C LEU A 63 6.24 -8.56 2.38
N MET A 64 6.22 -8.66 3.72
CA MET A 64 6.52 -7.51 4.59
C MET A 64 7.97 -7.04 4.44
N ALA A 65 8.94 -7.94 4.29
CA ALA A 65 10.31 -7.56 3.97
C ALA A 65 10.42 -6.83 2.62
N SER A 66 9.65 -7.27 1.62
CA SER A 66 9.58 -6.60 0.31
C SER A 66 8.96 -5.20 0.43
N TYR A 67 7.90 -5.06 1.24
CA TYR A 67 7.27 -3.78 1.55
C TYR A 67 8.28 -2.80 2.20
N ASP A 68 9.05 -3.27 3.17
CA ASP A 68 10.06 -2.45 3.85
C ASP A 68 11.17 -1.98 2.89
N MET A 69 11.59 -2.84 1.94
CA MET A 69 12.53 -2.47 0.89
C MET A 69 11.95 -1.38 -0.03
N ILE A 70 10.67 -1.47 -0.39
CA ILE A 70 10.01 -0.43 -1.21
C ILE A 70 9.92 0.88 -0.43
N CYS A 71 9.53 0.84 0.85
CA CYS A 71 9.50 2.01 1.72
C CYS A 71 10.88 2.68 1.83
N THR A 72 11.96 1.90 1.88
CA THR A 72 13.33 2.41 1.89
C THR A 72 13.66 3.14 0.58
N LYS A 73 13.29 2.57 -0.57
CA LYS A 73 13.48 3.22 -1.88
C LYS A 73 12.70 4.53 -1.99
N ILE A 74 11.44 4.54 -1.51
CA ILE A 74 10.58 5.71 -1.50
C ILE A 74 11.20 6.83 -0.64
N LYS A 75 11.65 6.52 0.58
CA LYS A 75 12.32 7.50 1.46
C LYS A 75 13.58 8.09 0.82
N GLY A 76 14.38 7.27 0.15
CA GLY A 76 15.58 7.71 -0.56
C GLY A 76 15.31 8.43 -1.89
N GLY A 77 14.12 8.27 -2.46
CA GLY A 77 13.76 8.71 -3.81
C GLY A 77 13.22 10.13 -3.94
N GLY A 78 13.13 10.89 -2.84
CA GLY A 78 12.67 12.29 -2.88
C GLY A 78 11.15 12.48 -2.93
N TYR A 79 10.38 11.44 -2.60
CA TYR A 79 8.90 11.42 -2.57
C TYR A 79 8.27 12.42 -1.58
N HIS A 80 9.08 13.07 -0.75
CA HIS A 80 8.65 14.15 0.14
C HIS A 80 8.35 15.48 -0.58
N ARG A 81 8.68 15.58 -1.86
CA ARG A 81 8.39 16.74 -2.73
C ARG A 81 7.12 16.49 -3.52
N SER A 82 6.48 17.52 -4.03
CA SER A 82 5.36 17.33 -4.96
C SER A 82 5.82 16.62 -6.22
N ARG A 83 4.95 15.79 -6.77
CA ARG A 83 5.10 15.20 -8.09
C ARG A 83 4.98 16.32 -9.13
N SER A 84 5.99 16.45 -9.99
CA SER A 84 6.03 17.45 -11.07
C SER A 84 5.31 16.99 -12.32
#